data_AF-A0A1M3EBM7-F1
#
_entry.id   AF-A0A1M3EBM7-F1
#
_cell.length_a   1.000
_cell.length_b   1.000
_cell.length_c   1.000
_cell.angle_alpha   90.00
_cell.angle_beta   90.00
_cell.angle_gamma   90.00
#
_symmetry.space_group_name_H-M   'P 1'
#
loop_
_entity.id
_entity.type
_entity.pdbx_description
1 polymer ?
#
loop_
_entity_poly.entity_id
_entity_poly.type
_entity_poly.pdbx_seq_one_letter_code
_entity_poly.pdbx_strand_id
1 'polypeptide(L)'
;MRALNYLIFRVYKFYTDRMKESDIPLFSTSAVCSVLIGVNFLSILFLLKYFDVIKIPSNKYFALIPISIVWILIHFCFVKPMRFLKYDFKKDIKGGVIVILYIVTTAMLSVGIANLNRTKLVKERLMDPVNKEDVKKKQSLEGNVKRWFEDNF
;
A
#
# COMPACT_ATOMS: atom_id res chain seq x y z
N MET A 1 -4.33 -21.38 5.71
CA MET A 1 -5.37 -20.85 6.64
C MET A 1 -4.84 -20.44 8.01
N ARG A 2 -3.85 -21.12 8.62
CA ARG A 2 -3.32 -20.72 9.94
C ARG A 2 -2.69 -19.32 9.97
N ALA A 3 -1.86 -18.95 8.98
CA ALA A 3 -1.18 -17.65 8.97
C ALA A 3 -2.14 -16.44 8.87
N LEU A 4 -3.15 -16.51 7.99
CA LEU A 4 -4.18 -15.46 7.88
C LEU A 4 -4.99 -15.35 9.17
N ASN A 5 -5.45 -16.48 9.73
CA ASN A 5 -6.17 -16.48 11.00
C ASN A 5 -5.29 -15.97 12.15
N TYR A 6 -3.99 -16.23 12.11
CA TYR A 6 -3.04 -15.72 13.09
C TYR A 6 -2.86 -14.20 12.98
N LEU A 7 -2.75 -13.66 11.76
CA LEU A 7 -2.71 -12.22 11.52
C LEU A 7 -3.99 -11.55 12.05
N ILE A 8 -5.15 -12.09 11.67
CA ILE A 8 -6.46 -11.60 12.12
C ILE A 8 -6.54 -11.65 13.66
N PHE A 9 -6.13 -12.76 14.28
CA PHE A 9 -6.11 -12.91 15.73
C PHE A 9 -5.22 -11.87 16.42
N ARG A 10 -4.03 -11.60 15.89
CA ARG A 10 -3.11 -10.59 16.46
C ARG A 10 -3.66 -9.18 16.37
N VAL A 11 -4.21 -8.82 15.22
CA VAL A 11 -4.85 -7.51 15.01
C VAL A 11 -6.09 -7.38 15.90
N TYR A 12 -6.92 -8.41 15.96
CA TYR A 12 -8.09 -8.46 16.84
C TYR A 12 -7.71 -8.27 18.30
N LYS A 13 -6.72 -9.04 18.78
CA LYS A 13 -6.26 -8.95 20.15
C LYS A 13 -5.71 -7.56 20.49
N PHE A 14 -4.97 -6.94 19.56
CA PHE A 14 -4.50 -5.57 19.74
C PHE A 14 -5.66 -4.58 19.95
N TYR A 15 -6.74 -4.71 19.18
CA TYR A 15 -7.91 -3.85 19.32
C TYR A 15 -8.72 -4.16 20.57
N THR A 16 -8.94 -5.43 20.92
CA THR A 16 -9.67 -5.79 22.15
C THR A 16 -8.92 -5.40 23.42
N ASP A 17 -7.58 -5.47 23.41
CA ASP A 17 -6.76 -5.09 24.58
C ASP A 17 -6.75 -3.56 24.79
N ARG A 18 -7.07 -2.78 23.74
CA ARG A 18 -6.99 -1.31 23.75
C ARG A 18 -8.35 -0.60 23.74
N MET A 19 -9.39 -1.24 23.21
CA MET A 19 -10.72 -0.65 23.05
C MET A 19 -11.73 -1.40 23.91
N LYS A 20 -12.53 -0.66 24.70
CA LYS A 20 -13.53 -1.22 25.61
C LYS A 20 -14.87 -1.57 24.93
N GLU A 21 -15.09 -1.12 23.70
CA GLU A 21 -16.34 -1.37 22.96
C GLU A 21 -16.29 -2.71 22.23
N SER A 22 -17.41 -3.45 22.21
CA SER A 22 -17.48 -4.82 21.70
C SER A 22 -17.39 -4.94 20.17
N ASP A 23 -17.88 -3.92 19.45
CA ASP A 23 -18.11 -4.03 18.01
C ASP A 23 -17.01 -3.39 17.17
N ILE A 24 -16.34 -2.36 17.71
CA ILE A 24 -15.21 -1.69 17.07
C ILE A 24 -14.08 -2.67 16.73
N PRO A 25 -13.67 -3.61 17.62
CA PRO A 25 -12.54 -4.49 17.35
C PRO A 25 -12.72 -5.36 16.10
N LEU A 26 -13.93 -5.84 15.81
CA LEU A 26 -14.19 -6.66 14.62
C LEU A 26 -14.09 -5.84 13.35
N PHE A 27 -14.70 -4.66 13.33
CA PHE A 27 -14.64 -3.77 12.17
C PHE A 27 -13.20 -3.31 11.90
N SER A 28 -12.50 -2.83 12.93
CA SER A 28 -11.10 -2.38 12.83
C SER A 28 -10.16 -3.51 12.39
N THR A 29 -10.37 -4.72 12.91
CA THR A 29 -9.58 -5.90 12.49
C THR A 29 -9.79 -6.18 11.01
N SER A 30 -11.03 -6.15 10.55
CA SER A 30 -11.36 -6.36 9.15
C SER A 30 -10.70 -5.29 8.28
N ALA A 31 -10.84 -4.01 8.63
CA ALA A 31 -10.25 -2.91 7.90
C ALA A 31 -8.72 -3.04 7.77
N VAL A 32 -8.02 -3.23 8.90
CA VAL A 32 -6.56 -3.33 8.91
C VAL A 32 -6.05 -4.54 8.12
N CYS A 33 -6.65 -5.72 8.33
CA CYS A 33 -6.25 -6.92 7.59
C CYS A 33 -6.47 -6.74 6.08
N SER A 34 -7.54 -6.05 5.69
CA SER A 34 -7.86 -5.82 4.28
C SER A 34 -6.94 -4.83 3.62
N VAL A 35 -6.53 -3.78 4.34
CA VAL A 35 -5.50 -2.85 3.86
C VAL A 35 -4.17 -3.57 3.69
N LEU A 36 -3.72 -4.33 4.69
CA LEU A 36 -2.45 -5.07 4.60
C LEU A 36 -2.42 -6.04 3.41
N ILE A 37 -3.47 -6.85 3.27
CA ILE A 37 -3.56 -7.82 2.18
C ILE A 37 -3.75 -7.12 0.83
N GLY A 38 -4.59 -6.07 0.80
CA GLY A 38 -4.85 -5.27 -0.38
C GLY A 38 -3.60 -4.58 -0.91
N VAL A 39 -2.77 -3.99 -0.06
CA VAL A 39 -1.50 -3.36 -0.44
C VAL A 39 -0.54 -4.38 -1.06
N ASN A 40 -0.43 -5.58 -0.49
CA ASN A 40 0.39 -6.65 -1.07
C ASN A 40 -0.16 -7.13 -2.41
N PHE A 41 -1.47 -7.31 -2.52
CA PHE A 41 -2.11 -7.70 -3.76
C PHE A 41 -1.90 -6.66 -4.88
N LEU A 42 -2.09 -5.38 -4.57
CA LEU A 42 -1.81 -4.28 -5.49
C LEU A 42 -0.33 -4.20 -5.87
N SER A 43 0.56 -4.45 -4.92
CA SER A 43 2.01 -4.49 -5.16
C SER A 43 2.37 -5.55 -6.20
N ILE A 44 1.80 -6.76 -6.07
CA ILE A 44 1.99 -7.83 -7.06
C ILE A 44 1.42 -7.42 -8.43
N LEU A 45 0.23 -6.83 -8.47
CA LEU A 45 -0.36 -6.36 -9.72
C LEU A 45 0.52 -5.31 -10.41
N PHE A 46 1.01 -4.31 -9.67
CA PHE A 46 1.90 -3.29 -10.22
C PHE A 46 3.24 -3.88 -10.70
N LEU A 47 3.76 -4.88 -10.01
CA LEU A 47 4.96 -5.60 -10.44
C LEU A 47 4.72 -6.38 -11.74
N LEU A 48 3.59 -7.08 -11.86
CA LEU A 48 3.20 -7.76 -13.10
C LEU A 48 2.98 -6.79 -14.26
N LYS A 49 2.41 -5.62 -13.99
CA LYS A 49 2.31 -4.53 -14.97
C LYS A 49 3.69 -4.02 -15.39
N TYR A 50 4.63 -3.91 -14.45
CA TYR A 50 6.00 -3.45 -14.74
C TYR A 50 6.73 -4.40 -15.69
N PHE A 51 6.51 -5.71 -15.56
CA PHE A 51 7.05 -6.74 -16.46
C PHE A 51 6.19 -6.98 -17.72
N ASP A 52 5.23 -6.10 -18.01
CA ASP A 52 4.30 -6.21 -19.15
C ASP A 52 3.53 -7.54 -19.24
N VAL A 53 3.39 -8.27 -18.13
CA VAL A 53 2.63 -9.54 -18.06
C VAL A 53 1.13 -9.27 -18.12
N ILE A 54 0.67 -8.18 -17.51
CA ILE A 54 -0.74 -7.79 -17.48
C ILE A 54 -0.93 -6.31 -17.85
N LYS A 55 -2.02 -6.01 -18.54
CA LYS A 55 -2.45 -4.63 -18.81
C LYS A 55 -3.43 -4.18 -17.73
N ILE A 56 -2.98 -3.26 -16.88
CA ILE A 56 -3.84 -2.65 -15.85
C ILE A 56 -4.47 -1.37 -16.41
N PRO A 57 -5.80 -1.19 -16.33
CA PRO A 57 -6.44 0.04 -16.76
C PRO A 57 -5.96 1.25 -15.94
N SER A 58 -5.73 2.38 -16.61
CA SER A 58 -5.23 3.62 -15.99
C SER A 58 -6.31 4.40 -15.23
N ASN A 59 -7.23 3.71 -14.56
CA ASN A 59 -8.29 4.32 -13.79
C ASN A 59 -7.82 4.58 -12.35
N LYS A 60 -7.99 5.80 -11.85
CA LYS A 60 -7.69 6.19 -10.45
C LYS A 60 -8.44 5.33 -9.40
N TYR A 61 -9.61 4.79 -9.76
CA TYR A 61 -10.41 3.94 -8.88
C TYR A 61 -10.03 2.45 -8.96
N PHE A 62 -9.12 2.06 -9.86
CA PHE A 62 -8.73 0.65 -10.01
C PHE A 62 -8.14 0.07 -8.72
N ALA A 63 -7.49 0.87 -7.88
CA ALA A 63 -6.96 0.41 -6.60
C ALA A 63 -8.05 0.16 -5.54
N LEU A 64 -9.17 0.88 -5.61
CA LEU A 64 -10.24 0.80 -4.60
C LEU A 64 -11.08 -0.47 -4.77
N ILE A 65 -11.40 -0.86 -6.01
CA ILE A 65 -12.20 -2.05 -6.31
C ILE A 65 -11.62 -3.34 -5.67
N PRO A 66 -10.35 -3.72 -5.90
CA PRO A 66 -9.79 -4.95 -5.33
C PRO A 66 -9.66 -4.86 -3.81
N ILE A 67 -9.35 -3.69 -3.24
CA ILE A 67 -9.31 -3.52 -1.78
C ILE A 67 -10.71 -3.74 -1.18
N SER A 68 -11.76 -3.18 -1.79
CA SER A 68 -13.15 -3.37 -1.34
C SER A 68 -13.58 -4.84 -1.42
N ILE A 69 -13.23 -5.53 -2.50
CA ILE A 69 -13.52 -6.97 -2.66
C ILE A 69 -12.78 -7.77 -1.57
N VAL A 70 -11.49 -7.51 -1.36
CA VAL A 70 -10.70 -8.15 -0.30
C VAL A 70 -11.31 -7.89 1.07
N TRP A 71 -11.79 -6.67 1.33
CA TRP A 71 -12.44 -6.32 2.59
C TRP A 71 -13.73 -7.10 2.84
N ILE A 72 -14.60 -7.18 1.84
CA ILE A 72 -15.84 -7.98 1.94
C ILE A 72 -15.48 -9.45 2.21
N LEU A 73 -14.54 -10.02 1.46
CA LEU A 73 -14.11 -11.41 1.64
C LEU A 73 -13.53 -11.67 3.03
N ILE A 74 -12.62 -10.82 3.51
CA ILE A 74 -12.02 -10.97 4.83
C ILE A 74 -13.08 -10.83 5.93
N HIS A 75 -13.95 -9.82 5.80
CA HIS A 75 -14.97 -9.54 6.80
C HIS A 75 -15.92 -10.73 6.95
N PHE A 76 -16.58 -11.14 5.86
CA PHE A 76 -17.64 -12.14 5.92
C PHE A 76 -17.12 -13.57 6.06
N CYS A 77 -15.98 -13.92 5.46
CA CYS A 77 -15.49 -15.31 5.49
C CYS A 77 -14.61 -15.63 6.72
N PHE A 78 -13.91 -14.64 7.29
CA PHE A 78 -12.91 -14.89 8.34
C PHE A 78 -13.19 -14.15 9.65
N VAL A 79 -13.46 -12.84 9.60
CA VAL A 79 -13.58 -12.01 10.81
C VAL A 79 -14.95 -12.19 11.48
N LYS A 80 -16.04 -12.00 10.74
CA LYS A 80 -17.42 -12.10 11.26
C LYS A 80 -17.73 -13.47 11.88
N PRO A 81 -17.32 -14.62 11.31
CA PRO A 81 -17.58 -15.91 11.93
C PRO A 81 -16.59 -16.27 13.05
N MET A 82 -15.67 -15.35 13.40
CA MET A 82 -14.68 -15.48 14.47
C MET A 82 -13.87 -16.79 14.42
N ARG A 83 -13.65 -17.35 13.22
CA ARG A 83 -12.98 -18.66 13.04
C ARG A 83 -11.57 -18.65 13.63
N PHE A 84 -10.93 -17.49 13.64
CA PHE A 84 -9.59 -17.29 14.18
C PHE A 84 -9.48 -17.49 15.70
N LEU A 85 -10.57 -17.33 16.47
CA LEU A 85 -10.59 -17.58 17.92
C LEU A 85 -10.59 -19.07 18.27
N LYS A 86 -11.03 -19.93 17.34
CA LYS A 86 -11.05 -21.39 17.52
C LYS A 86 -9.66 -22.01 17.44
N TYR A 87 -8.69 -21.26 16.92
CA TYR A 87 -7.30 -21.69 16.89
C TYR A 87 -6.66 -21.31 18.23
N ASP A 88 -6.22 -22.30 19.00
CA ASP A 88 -5.54 -22.08 20.29
C ASP A 88 -4.12 -21.55 20.06
N PHE A 89 -4.03 -20.31 19.56
CA PHE A 89 -2.79 -19.59 19.29
C PHE A 89 -2.10 -19.17 20.61
N LYS A 90 -1.75 -20.14 21.46
CA LYS A 90 -0.95 -19.91 22.67
C LYS A 90 0.45 -19.46 22.29
N LYS A 91 0.86 -18.30 22.85
CA LYS A 91 2.23 -17.76 22.89
C LYS A 91 3.13 -18.14 21.71
N ASP A 92 2.59 -18.09 20.48
CA ASP A 92 3.29 -18.57 19.31
C ASP A 92 4.24 -17.47 18.84
N ILE A 93 5.48 -17.52 19.36
CA ILE A 93 6.57 -16.60 19.02
C ILE A 93 6.85 -16.67 17.51
N LYS A 94 6.80 -17.87 16.91
CA LYS A 94 7.05 -18.06 15.47
C LYS A 94 6.00 -17.33 14.64
N GLY A 95 4.72 -17.46 15.00
CA GLY A 95 3.66 -16.70 14.34
C GLY A 95 3.88 -15.18 14.45
N GLY A 96 4.33 -14.69 15.60
CA GLY A 96 4.56 -13.27 15.83
C GLY A 96 5.66 -12.71 14.94
N VAL A 97 6.77 -13.46 14.84
CA VAL A 97 7.88 -13.15 13.92
C VAL A 97 7.39 -13.14 12.47
N ILE A 98 6.55 -14.10 12.06
CA ILE A 98 5.99 -14.14 10.70
C ILE A 98 5.16 -12.89 10.40
N VAL A 99 4.33 -12.41 11.35
CA VAL A 99 3.53 -11.19 11.16
C VAL A 99 4.43 -9.96 11.04
N ILE A 100 5.45 -9.84 11.89
CA ILE A 100 6.41 -8.72 11.81
C ILE A 100 7.14 -8.74 10.46
N LEU A 101 7.66 -9.90 10.07
CA LEU A 101 8.35 -10.06 8.78
C LEU A 101 7.43 -9.71 7.62
N TYR A 102 6.15 -10.10 7.68
CA TYR A 102 5.16 -9.76 6.68
C TYR A 102 4.93 -8.25 6.58
N ILE A 103 4.80 -7.54 7.71
CA ILE A 103 4.62 -6.08 7.73
C ILE A 103 5.87 -5.38 7.17
N VAL A 104 7.07 -5.79 7.60
CA VAL A 104 8.34 -5.21 7.12
C VAL A 104 8.50 -5.44 5.61
N THR A 105 8.23 -6.66 5.14
CA THR A 105 8.28 -7.00 3.71
C THR A 105 7.26 -6.17 2.92
N THR A 106 6.05 -5.98 3.45
CA THR A 106 5.02 -5.14 2.84
C THR A 106 5.49 -3.69 2.67
N ALA A 107 6.12 -3.14 3.72
CA ALA A 107 6.67 -1.79 3.68
C ALA A 107 7.80 -1.66 2.63
N MET A 108 8.75 -2.60 2.64
CA MET A 108 9.85 -2.63 1.67
C MET A 108 9.34 -2.73 0.23
N LEU A 109 8.38 -3.62 -0.04
CA LEU A 109 7.78 -3.77 -1.37
C LEU A 109 7.07 -2.49 -1.82
N SER A 110 6.31 -1.87 -0.93
CA SER A 110 5.59 -0.62 -1.23
C SER A 110 6.55 0.50 -1.62
N VAL A 111 7.64 0.68 -0.86
CA VAL A 111 8.69 1.67 -1.15
C VAL A 111 9.41 1.33 -2.46
N GLY A 112 9.75 0.06 -2.68
CA GLY A 112 10.41 -0.39 -3.90
C GLY A 112 9.58 -0.09 -5.16
N ILE A 113 8.30 -0.45 -5.16
CA ILE A 113 7.40 -0.20 -6.29
C ILE A 113 7.17 1.30 -6.49
N ALA A 114 7.04 2.08 -5.42
CA ALA A 114 6.92 3.54 -5.52
C ALA A 114 8.15 4.15 -6.19
N ASN A 115 9.35 3.69 -5.85
CA ASN A 115 10.59 4.16 -6.47
C ASN A 115 10.72 3.74 -7.94
N LEU A 116 10.32 2.51 -8.29
CA LEU A 116 10.28 2.04 -9.67
C LEU A 116 9.30 2.85 -10.52
N ASN A 117 8.09 3.13 -10.00
CA ASN A 117 7.13 3.98 -10.69
C ASN A 117 7.64 5.42 -10.83
N ARG A 118 8.27 5.98 -9.79
CA ARG A 118 8.84 7.33 -9.84
C ARG A 118 9.91 7.44 -10.92
N THR A 119 10.83 6.49 -10.98
CA THR A 119 11.89 6.48 -12.00
C THR A 119 11.35 6.29 -13.41
N LYS A 120 10.33 5.44 -13.61
CA LYS A 120 9.65 5.28 -14.91
C LYS A 120 8.97 6.58 -15.35
N LEU A 121 8.20 7.22 -14.48
CA LEU A 121 7.54 8.51 -14.77
C LEU A 121 8.54 9.63 -15.08
N VAL A 122 9.68 9.66 -14.40
CA VAL A 122 10.74 10.64 -14.69
C VAL A 122 11.35 10.38 -16.08
N LYS A 123 11.64 9.12 -16.43
CA LYS A 123 12.16 8.77 -17.77
C LYS A 123 11.15 9.10 -18.87
N GLU A 124 9.88 8.77 -18.67
CA GLU A 124 8.80 9.09 -19.61
C GLU A 124 8.70 10.61 -19.83
N ARG A 125 8.72 11.42 -18.77
CA ARG A 125 8.73 12.90 -18.90
C ARG A 125 9.97 13.44 -19.62
N LEU A 126 11.13 12.82 -19.48
CA LEU A 126 12.35 13.25 -20.16
C LEU A 126 12.36 12.86 -21.65
N MET A 127 11.62 11.81 -22.01
CA MET A 127 11.51 11.32 -23.38
C MET A 127 10.36 11.98 -24.16
N ASP A 128 9.36 12.55 -23.47
CA ASP A 128 8.25 13.27 -24.09
C ASP A 128 8.73 14.57 -24.79
N PRO A 129 8.51 14.73 -26.11
CA PRO A 129 8.99 15.89 -26.86
C PRO A 129 8.35 17.21 -26.41
N VAL A 130 7.12 17.18 -25.90
CA VAL A 130 6.42 18.34 -25.32
C VAL A 130 7.12 18.86 -24.04
N ASN A 131 7.65 17.96 -23.21
CA ASN A 131 8.38 18.33 -21.99
C ASN A 131 9.81 18.79 -22.26
N LYS A 132 10.42 18.47 -23.41
CA LYS A 132 11.76 18.99 -23.74
C LYS A 132 11.77 20.50 -23.92
N GLU A 133 10.66 21.10 -24.37
CA GLU A 133 10.50 22.55 -24.44
C GLU A 133 10.20 23.15 -23.05
N ASP A 134 9.31 22.54 -22.25
CA ASP A 134 8.98 23.04 -20.91
C ASP A 134 10.11 22.87 -19.87
N VAL A 135 10.96 21.85 -20.00
CA VAL A 135 12.17 21.69 -19.17
C VAL A 135 13.24 22.71 -19.56
N LYS A 136 13.31 23.13 -20.84
CA LYS A 136 14.11 24.28 -21.26
C LYS A 136 13.52 25.60 -20.75
N LYS A 137 12.20 25.67 -20.55
CA LYS A 137 11.46 26.88 -20.18
C LYS A 137 11.25 27.05 -18.67
N LYS A 138 11.46 26.02 -17.86
CA LYS A 138 11.61 26.16 -16.41
C LYS A 138 12.95 26.83 -16.10
N GLN A 139 12.97 28.15 -16.28
CA GLN A 139 13.89 29.00 -15.55
C GLN A 139 13.74 28.65 -14.07
N SER A 140 14.84 28.16 -13.49
CA SER A 140 15.01 28.12 -12.04
C SER A 140 14.59 29.47 -11.46
N LEU A 141 13.91 29.49 -10.32
CA LEU A 141 13.68 30.72 -9.54
C LEU A 141 14.97 31.53 -9.39
N GLU A 142 16.09 30.83 -9.27
CA GLU A 142 17.45 31.38 -9.21
C GLU A 142 17.84 32.13 -10.50
N GLY A 143 17.43 31.62 -11.67
CA GLY A 143 17.64 32.29 -12.96
C GLY A 143 16.78 33.54 -13.14
N ASN A 144 15.57 33.56 -12.58
CA ASN A 144 14.71 34.74 -12.59
C ASN A 144 15.20 35.83 -11.63
N VAL A 145 15.68 35.44 -10.44
CA VAL A 145 16.26 36.38 -9.47
C VAL A 145 17.55 37.00 -10.02
N LYS A 146 18.40 36.19 -10.66
CA LYS A 146 19.64 36.69 -11.27
C LYS A 146 19.38 37.69 -12.40
N ARG A 147 18.45 37.40 -13.31
CA ARG A 147 18.06 38.33 -14.38
C ARG A 147 17.45 39.62 -13.84
N TRP A 148 16.59 39.53 -12.84
CA TRP A 148 16.01 40.71 -12.21
C TRP A 148 17.08 41.63 -11.59
N PHE A 149 18.15 41.04 -11.04
CA PHE A 149 19.29 41.82 -10.54
C PHE A 149 20.09 42.49 -11.66
N GLU A 150 20.42 41.76 -12.74
CA GLU A 150 21.14 42.31 -13.91
C GLU A 150 20.36 43.42 -14.63
N ASP A 151 19.01 43.36 -14.61
CA ASP A 151 18.16 44.34 -15.28
C ASP A 151 17.90 45.61 -14.43
N ASN A 152 18.07 45.56 -13.10
CA ASN A 152 17.70 46.66 -12.19
C ASN A 152 18.87 47.27 -11.39
N PHE A 153 20.05 46.66 -11.39
CA PHE A 153 21.25 47.13 -10.70
C PHE A 153 22.47 47.05 -11.61
#